data_AF-A0A9P5J3K5-F1
#
_entry.id   AF-A0A9P5J3K5-F1
#
_cell.length_a   1.000
_cell.length_b   1.000
_cell.length_c   1.000
_cell.angle_alpha   90.00
_cell.angle_beta   90.00
_cell.angle_gamma   90.00
#
_symmetry.space_group_name_H-M   'P 1'
#
loop_
_entity.id
_entity.type
_entity.pdbx_description
1 polymer ?
#
loop_
_entity_poly.entity_id
_entity_poly.type
_entity_poly.pdbx_seq_one_letter_code
_entity_poly.pdbx_strand_id
1 'polypeptide(L)'
;MYCSGTPSPNVLSPYSSLNSRFLTVTRFSDGDDTDQWIIIAANVPGRTNKSCRKRWKHSLSPTLKKTAWTKEEDELLVKLHAEYPCKWSMIAKQISGRTDDACAKRYREALDPSIKQGEWTEEEDRRLLEEYKRWGGRWASVAAQLGRSGLGCRNRWR
;
A
#
# COMPACT_ATOMS: atom_id res chain seq x y z
N MET A 1 -40.21 26.94 -4.43
CA MET A 1 -40.83 25.60 -4.28
C MET A 1 -39.74 24.66 -3.79
N TYR A 2 -39.73 24.35 -2.50
CA TYR A 2 -38.73 23.49 -1.89
C TYR A 2 -39.10 22.03 -2.17
N CYS A 3 -38.29 21.33 -2.98
CA CYS A 3 -38.37 19.88 -3.08
C CYS A 3 -37.64 19.26 -1.88
N SER A 4 -38.42 18.72 -0.96
CA SER A 4 -38.02 17.89 0.16
C SER A 4 -37.22 16.68 -0.31
N GLY A 5 -35.90 16.71 -0.09
CA GLY A 5 -35.02 15.56 -0.22
C GLY A 5 -35.11 14.67 1.02
N THR A 6 -35.60 13.46 0.85
CA THR A 6 -35.49 12.37 1.84
C THR A 6 -34.01 12.09 2.14
N PRO A 7 -33.58 11.98 3.41
CA PRO A 7 -32.22 11.57 3.71
C PRO A 7 -32.04 10.09 3.33
N SER A 8 -31.16 9.84 2.36
CA SER A 8 -30.71 8.50 2.00
C SER A 8 -30.07 7.82 3.23
N PRO A 9 -30.35 6.54 3.50
CA PRO A 9 -29.81 5.84 4.67
C PRO A 9 -28.28 5.84 4.62
N ASN A 10 -27.70 6.32 5.72
CA ASN A 10 -26.27 6.37 6.02
C ASN A 10 -25.57 5.06 5.62
N VAL A 11 -24.95 5.05 4.44
CA VAL A 11 -24.03 3.97 4.06
C VAL A 11 -22.79 4.17 4.91
N LEU A 12 -22.76 3.51 6.06
CA LEU A 12 -21.61 3.53 6.97
C LEU A 12 -20.37 3.18 6.15
N SER A 13 -19.44 4.14 6.08
CA SER A 13 -18.12 3.91 5.50
C SER A 13 -17.55 2.62 6.10
N PRO A 14 -17.01 1.69 5.29
CA PRO A 14 -16.55 0.38 5.75
C PRO A 14 -15.41 0.43 6.80
N TYR A 15 -14.91 1.63 7.12
CA TYR A 15 -13.75 1.90 7.95
C TYR A 15 -14.10 2.73 9.19
N SER A 16 -15.28 2.55 9.78
CA SER A 16 -15.60 3.17 11.07
C SER A 16 -14.56 2.82 12.14
N SER A 17 -14.22 3.79 12.98
CA SER A 17 -13.25 3.66 14.09
C SER A 17 -13.60 2.53 15.06
N LEU A 18 -14.89 2.19 15.18
CA LEU A 18 -15.41 1.08 15.97
C LEU A 18 -14.88 -0.29 15.49
N ASN A 19 -14.75 -0.50 14.17
CA ASN A 19 -14.25 -1.75 13.60
C ASN A 19 -12.73 -1.94 13.80
N SER A 20 -11.97 -0.86 14.01
CA SER A 20 -10.55 -0.97 14.40
C SER A 20 -10.40 -1.39 15.85
N ARG A 21 -11.26 -0.90 16.76
CA ARG A 21 -11.15 -1.14 18.20
C ARG A 21 -11.30 -2.62 18.55
N PHE A 22 -12.23 -3.34 17.94
CA PHE A 22 -12.41 -4.79 18.16
C PHE A 22 -11.21 -5.62 17.70
N LEU A 23 -10.61 -5.26 16.57
CA LEU A 23 -9.41 -5.93 16.07
C LEU A 23 -8.16 -5.63 16.91
N THR A 24 -8.16 -4.61 17.76
CA THR A 24 -6.98 -4.20 18.56
C THR A 24 -6.96 -4.82 19.97
N VAL A 25 -8.11 -5.28 20.47
CA VAL A 25 -8.27 -5.71 21.88
C VAL A 25 -7.99 -7.21 22.11
N THR A 26 -8.07 -8.05 21.09
CA THR A 26 -7.70 -9.46 21.19
C THR A 26 -6.16 -9.61 21.19
N ARG A 27 -5.57 -10.16 22.25
CA ARG A 27 -4.16 -10.58 22.29
C ARG A 27 -3.94 -11.66 21.22
N PHE A 28 -3.23 -11.31 20.15
CA PHE A 28 -2.91 -12.25 19.08
C PHE A 28 -1.55 -12.88 19.29
N SER A 29 -1.48 -14.18 19.05
CA SER A 29 -0.26 -14.86 18.65
C SER A 29 -0.12 -14.65 17.13
N ASP A 30 1.08 -14.39 16.61
CA ASP A 30 1.35 -14.24 15.16
C ASP A 30 1.15 -15.55 14.35
N GLY A 31 0.34 -16.47 14.85
CA GLY A 31 0.04 -17.77 14.27
C GLY A 31 -1.00 -17.69 13.15
N ASP A 32 -0.91 -18.65 12.23
CA ASP A 32 -1.92 -18.85 11.18
C ASP A 32 -3.12 -19.66 11.69
N ASP A 33 -3.63 -19.31 12.87
CA ASP A 33 -4.79 -19.98 13.43
C ASP A 33 -6.05 -19.49 12.69
N THR A 34 -6.59 -20.36 11.83
CA THR A 34 -7.74 -20.05 10.99
C THR A 34 -9.02 -19.91 11.82
N ASP A 35 -9.09 -20.56 12.98
CA ASP A 35 -10.28 -20.60 13.84
C ASP A 35 -10.46 -19.26 14.56
N GLN A 36 -9.36 -18.61 14.93
CA GLN A 36 -9.41 -17.29 15.57
C GLN A 36 -10.02 -16.22 14.64
N TRP A 37 -9.71 -16.26 13.35
CA TRP A 37 -10.26 -15.30 12.37
C TRP A 37 -11.74 -15.51 12.08
N ILE A 38 -12.27 -16.72 12.26
CA ILE A 38 -13.71 -17.01 12.14
C ILE A 38 -14.47 -16.30 13.26
N ILE A 39 -14.02 -16.44 14.50
CA ILE A 39 -14.62 -15.80 15.68
C ILE A 39 -14.61 -14.27 15.53
N ILE A 40 -13.50 -13.71 15.06
CA ILE A 40 -13.35 -12.27 14.85
C ILE A 40 -14.32 -11.76 13.79
N ALA A 41 -14.42 -12.46 12.65
CA ALA A 41 -15.34 -12.07 11.59
C ALA A 41 -16.80 -12.10 12.04
N ALA A 42 -17.19 -13.05 12.89
CA ALA A 42 -18.54 -13.09 13.48
C ALA A 42 -18.89 -11.83 14.28
N ASN A 43 -17.88 -11.14 14.83
CA ASN A 43 -18.04 -9.91 15.61
C ASN A 43 -17.82 -8.63 14.79
N VAL A 44 -17.55 -8.72 13.47
CA VAL A 44 -17.35 -7.57 12.59
C VAL A 44 -18.37 -7.64 11.43
N PRO A 45 -19.54 -6.96 11.56
CA PRO A 45 -20.59 -6.99 10.54
C PRO A 45 -20.07 -6.63 9.15
N GLY A 46 -20.44 -7.43 8.14
CA GLY A 46 -20.07 -7.21 6.75
C GLY A 46 -18.60 -7.51 6.41
N ARG A 47 -17.83 -8.14 7.30
CA ARG A 47 -16.43 -8.55 7.04
C ARG A 47 -16.26 -10.07 7.13
N THR A 48 -15.47 -10.61 6.21
CA THR A 48 -15.10 -12.03 6.21
C THR A 48 -13.82 -12.26 7.02
N ASN A 49 -13.60 -13.50 7.48
CA ASN A 49 -12.36 -13.91 8.15
C ASN A 49 -11.10 -13.54 7.35
N LYS A 50 -11.12 -13.75 6.03
CA LYS A 50 -10.05 -13.36 5.10
C LYS A 50 -9.83 -11.85 5.09
N SER A 51 -10.91 -11.05 5.08
CA SER A 51 -10.82 -9.59 5.12
C SER A 51 -10.23 -9.09 6.45
N CYS A 52 -10.64 -9.68 7.57
CA CYS A 52 -10.13 -9.34 8.91
C CYS A 52 -8.64 -9.67 9.04
N ARG A 53 -8.25 -10.89 8.64
CA ARG A 53 -6.85 -11.35 8.63
C ARG A 53 -5.96 -10.47 7.77
N LYS A 54 -6.40 -10.15 6.55
CA LYS A 54 -5.66 -9.25 5.64
C LYS A 54 -5.46 -7.87 6.29
N ARG A 55 -6.52 -7.30 6.87
CA ARG A 55 -6.43 -6.00 7.53
C ARG A 55 -5.46 -6.01 8.71
N TRP A 56 -5.47 -7.08 9.52
CA TRP A 56 -4.51 -7.23 10.62
C TRP A 56 -3.07 -7.26 10.10
N LYS A 57 -2.77 -8.20 9.20
CA LYS A 57 -1.43 -8.42 8.65
C LYS A 57 -0.84 -7.21 7.95
N HIS A 58 -1.67 -6.37 7.33
CA HIS A 58 -1.19 -5.24 6.54
C HIS A 58 -1.36 -3.87 7.21
N SER A 59 -2.05 -3.74 8.35
CA SER A 59 -2.36 -2.41 8.90
C SER A 59 -2.51 -2.30 10.42
N LEU A 60 -2.88 -3.38 11.11
CA LEU A 60 -3.21 -3.32 12.55
C LEU A 60 -2.23 -4.05 13.45
N SER A 61 -1.45 -4.99 12.92
CA SER A 61 -0.45 -5.68 13.73
C SER A 61 0.52 -4.68 14.37
N PRO A 62 0.76 -4.77 15.69
CA PRO A 62 1.63 -3.85 16.42
C PRO A 62 3.09 -3.95 15.98
N THR A 63 3.48 -5.06 15.36
CA THR A 63 4.84 -5.26 14.83
C THR A 63 5.09 -4.47 13.54
N LEU A 64 4.06 -3.90 12.92
CA LEU A 64 4.19 -3.13 11.68
C LEU A 64 4.74 -1.73 11.94
N LYS A 65 5.88 -1.43 11.31
CA LYS A 65 6.48 -0.10 11.31
C LYS A 65 5.74 0.81 10.34
N LYS A 66 5.15 1.89 10.87
CA LYS A 66 4.57 3.00 10.09
C LYS A 66 5.54 4.16 9.88
N THR A 67 6.80 3.97 10.25
CA THR A 67 7.88 4.95 10.12
C THR A 67 8.42 5.01 8.70
N ALA A 68 9.17 6.07 8.38
CA ALA A 68 9.94 6.18 7.15
C ALA A 68 10.92 5.00 6.99
N TRP A 69 11.28 4.68 5.75
CA TRP A 69 12.32 3.68 5.45
C TRP A 69 13.68 4.22 5.86
N THR A 70 14.45 3.42 6.57
CA THR A 70 15.84 3.77 6.90
C THR A 70 16.77 3.34 5.79
N LYS A 71 17.99 3.91 5.76
CA LYS A 71 18.99 3.55 4.76
C LYS A 71 19.38 2.07 4.87
N GLU A 72 19.46 1.55 6.09
CA GLU A 72 19.79 0.15 6.36
C GLU A 72 18.67 -0.78 5.86
N GLU A 73 17.40 -0.39 6.03
CA GLU A 73 16.26 -1.13 5.47
C GLU A 73 16.29 -1.14 3.93
N ASP A 74 16.63 -0.02 3.30
CA ASP A 74 16.76 0.08 1.85
C ASP A 74 17.94 -0.75 1.31
N GLU A 75 19.11 -0.68 1.95
CA GLU A 75 20.30 -1.48 1.59
C GLU A 75 19.99 -2.98 1.71
N LEU A 76 19.34 -3.39 2.79
CA LEU A 76 18.91 -4.77 2.98
C LEU A 76 17.87 -5.19 1.92
N LEU A 77 16.90 -4.33 1.62
CA LEU A 77 15.88 -4.60 0.61
C LEU A 77 16.50 -4.79 -0.79
N VAL A 78 17.45 -3.95 -1.18
CA VAL A 78 18.18 -4.09 -2.45
C VAL A 78 18.96 -5.39 -2.49
N LYS A 79 19.70 -5.71 -1.43
CA LYS A 79 20.47 -6.96 -1.32
C LYS A 79 19.57 -8.19 -1.46
N LEU A 80 18.47 -8.24 -0.71
CA LEU A 80 17.55 -9.36 -0.72
C LEU A 80 16.80 -9.49 -2.05
N HIS A 81 16.49 -8.38 -2.72
CA HIS A 81 15.87 -8.43 -4.04
C HIS A 81 16.83 -8.96 -5.11
N ALA A 82 18.13 -8.67 -5.00
CA ALA A 82 19.14 -9.25 -5.87
C ALA A 82 19.26 -10.79 -5.70
N GLU A 83 19.09 -11.29 -4.48
CA GLU A 83 19.11 -12.73 -4.17
C GLU A 83 17.79 -13.43 -4.52
N TYR A 84 16.65 -12.79 -4.24
CA TYR A 84 15.31 -13.34 -4.43
C TYR A 84 14.39 -12.42 -5.26
N PRO A 85 14.60 -12.30 -6.59
CA PRO A 85 13.81 -11.42 -7.43
C PRO A 85 12.30 -11.68 -7.30
N CYS A 86 11.52 -10.62 -7.08
CA CYS A 86 10.05 -10.66 -6.94
C CYS A 86 9.49 -11.55 -5.81
N LYS A 87 10.31 -12.13 -4.93
CA LYS A 87 9.84 -12.95 -3.79
C LYS A 87 9.56 -12.10 -2.55
N TRP A 88 8.65 -11.13 -2.68
CA TRP A 88 8.39 -10.12 -1.65
C TRP A 88 7.96 -10.68 -0.30
N SER A 89 7.20 -11.79 -0.28
CA SER A 89 6.81 -12.47 0.94
C SER A 89 7.98 -13.09 1.70
N MET A 90 9.03 -13.51 0.99
CA MET A 90 10.26 -14.02 1.58
C MET A 90 11.15 -12.86 2.07
N ILE A 91 11.26 -11.81 1.27
CA ILE A 91 12.02 -10.60 1.61
C ILE A 91 11.45 -9.94 2.87
N ALA A 92 10.13 -9.77 2.96
CA ALA A 92 9.47 -9.14 4.10
C ALA A 92 9.67 -9.90 5.43
N LYS A 93 9.89 -11.22 5.39
CA LYS A 93 10.23 -12.00 6.60
C LYS A 93 11.60 -11.62 7.16
N GLN A 94 12.50 -11.08 6.33
CA GLN A 94 13.85 -10.67 6.73
C GLN A 94 13.92 -9.18 7.11
N ILE A 95 12.91 -8.38 6.74
CA ILE A 95 12.81 -6.95 7.07
C ILE A 95 11.75 -6.74 8.15
N SER A 96 12.18 -6.79 9.41
CA SER A 96 11.30 -6.71 10.58
C SER A 96 10.37 -5.49 10.55
N GLY A 97 9.06 -5.78 10.58
CA GLY A 97 7.99 -4.79 10.65
C GLY A 97 7.60 -4.16 9.31
N ARG A 98 8.10 -4.67 8.17
CA ARG A 98 7.63 -4.29 6.83
C ARG A 98 6.83 -5.43 6.21
N THR A 99 5.76 -5.09 5.50
CA THR A 99 4.98 -6.06 4.72
C THR A 99 5.60 -6.30 3.36
N ASP A 100 5.26 -7.42 2.74
CA ASP A 100 5.59 -7.73 1.35
C ASP A 100 5.15 -6.61 0.38
N ASP A 101 3.93 -6.11 0.55
CA ASP A 101 3.40 -4.96 -0.19
C ASP A 101 4.24 -3.70 0.02
N ALA A 102 4.69 -3.44 1.25
CA ALA A 102 5.53 -2.28 1.55
C ALA A 102 6.92 -2.40 0.90
N CYS A 103 7.54 -3.59 0.97
CA CYS A 103 8.83 -3.87 0.32
C CYS A 103 8.73 -3.70 -1.20
N ALA A 104 7.73 -4.34 -1.83
CA ALA A 104 7.52 -4.26 -3.28
C ALA A 104 7.27 -2.81 -3.74
N LYS A 105 6.49 -2.04 -2.97
CA LYS A 105 6.25 -0.63 -3.26
C LYS A 105 7.50 0.21 -3.08
N ARG A 106 8.26 0.03 -2.00
CA ARG A 106 9.49 0.79 -1.75
C ARG A 106 10.50 0.58 -2.88
N TYR A 107 10.68 -0.68 -3.30
CA TYR A 107 11.59 -1.01 -4.38
C TYR A 107 11.20 -0.31 -5.69
N ARG A 108 9.97 -0.53 -6.17
CA ARG A 108 9.49 0.02 -7.46
C ARG A 108 9.45 1.54 -7.51
N GLU A 109 9.23 2.21 -6.37
CA GLU A 109 9.06 3.66 -6.36
C GLU A 109 10.37 4.42 -6.08
N ALA A 110 11.37 3.77 -5.46
CA ALA A 110 12.55 4.48 -4.95
C ALA A 110 13.90 3.76 -5.12
N LEU A 111 13.95 2.42 -5.19
CA LEU A 111 15.22 1.67 -5.14
C LEU A 111 15.57 0.93 -6.43
N ASP A 112 14.62 0.75 -7.33
CA ASP A 112 14.86 0.12 -8.62
C ASP A 112 15.88 0.96 -9.43
N PRO A 113 17.07 0.43 -9.77
CA PRO A 113 18.09 1.20 -10.47
C PRO A 113 17.67 1.70 -11.86
N SER A 114 16.62 1.12 -12.45
CA SER A 114 16.09 1.55 -13.75
C SER A 114 15.31 2.86 -13.70
N ILE A 115 14.92 3.32 -12.51
CA ILE A 115 14.16 4.56 -12.35
C ILE A 115 15.11 5.75 -12.15
N LYS A 116 14.89 6.82 -12.91
CA LYS A 116 15.66 8.05 -12.75
C LYS A 116 15.28 8.77 -11.45
N GLN A 117 16.26 8.97 -10.59
CA GLN A 117 16.15 9.78 -9.37
C GLN A 117 16.84 11.13 -9.63
N GLY A 118 16.16 12.25 -9.35
CA GLY A 118 16.70 13.59 -9.60
C GLY A 118 15.66 14.61 -10.01
N GLU A 119 16.09 15.84 -10.27
CA GLU A 119 15.25 16.97 -10.68
C GLU A 119 14.50 16.68 -11.99
N TRP A 120 13.33 17.28 -12.14
CA TRP A 120 12.53 17.23 -13.36
C TRP A 120 13.05 18.26 -14.34
N THR A 121 13.37 17.82 -15.55
CA THR A 121 13.72 18.70 -16.65
C THR A 121 12.47 19.20 -17.38
N GLU A 122 12.57 20.36 -18.04
CA GLU A 122 11.47 20.89 -18.86
C GLU A 122 11.03 19.91 -19.96
N GLU A 123 11.99 19.16 -20.53
CA GLU A 123 11.70 18.13 -21.52
C GLU A 123 10.92 16.95 -20.91
N GLU A 124 11.23 16.54 -19.69
CA GLU A 124 10.45 15.54 -18.98
C GLU A 124 9.04 16.04 -18.63
N ASP A 125 8.88 17.32 -18.30
CA ASP A 125 7.56 17.91 -18.07
C ASP A 125 6.71 17.95 -19.35
N ARG A 126 7.33 18.32 -20.48
CA ARG A 126 6.68 18.26 -21.80
C ARG A 126 6.22 16.84 -22.12
N ARG A 127 7.10 15.85 -21.91
CA ARG A 127 6.77 14.43 -22.10
C ARG A 127 5.70 13.94 -21.12
N LEU A 128 5.72 14.40 -19.87
CA LEU A 128 4.71 14.06 -18.88
C LEU A 128 3.31 14.50 -19.34
N LEU A 129 3.19 15.72 -19.87
CA LEU A 129 1.95 16.25 -20.45
C LEU A 129 1.46 15.43 -21.65
N GLU A 130 2.37 15.07 -22.56
CA GLU A 130 2.04 14.27 -23.76
C GLU A 130 1.57 12.86 -23.40
N GLU A 131 2.31 12.18 -22.52
CA GLU A 131 1.95 10.85 -22.09
C GLU A 131 0.68 10.85 -21.23
N TYR A 132 0.44 11.89 -20.42
CA TYR A 132 -0.82 12.03 -19.69
C TYR A 132 -2.02 12.21 -20.63
N LYS A 133 -1.87 12.95 -21.75
CA LYS A 133 -2.95 13.04 -22.76
C LYS A 133 -3.29 11.68 -23.36
N ARG A 134 -2.29 10.80 -23.52
CA ARG A 134 -2.46 9.45 -24.10
C ARG A 134 -3.01 8.44 -23.10
N TRP A 135 -2.50 8.46 -21.86
CA TRP A 135 -2.76 7.42 -20.87
C TRP A 135 -3.70 7.85 -19.74
N GLY A 136 -3.88 9.14 -19.53
CA GLY A 136 -4.61 9.71 -18.40
C GLY A 136 -3.95 9.37 -17.06
N GLY A 137 -4.75 9.19 -16.01
CA GLY A 137 -4.29 8.84 -14.66
C GLY A 137 -3.67 7.45 -14.49
N ARG A 138 -3.33 6.74 -15.58
CA ARG A 138 -2.62 5.47 -15.55
C ARG A 138 -1.11 5.70 -15.34
N TRP A 139 -0.76 6.12 -14.13
CA TRP A 139 0.61 6.53 -13.80
C TRP A 139 1.68 5.46 -14.03
N ALA A 140 1.33 4.17 -13.95
CA ALA A 140 2.26 3.10 -14.28
C ALA A 140 2.65 3.11 -15.77
N SER A 141 1.69 3.36 -16.67
CA SER A 141 1.95 3.48 -18.12
C SER A 141 2.72 4.75 -18.44
N VAL A 142 2.38 5.87 -17.80
CA VAL A 142 3.10 7.14 -17.94
C VAL A 142 4.56 6.98 -17.46
N ALA A 143 4.76 6.42 -16.28
CA ALA A 143 6.07 6.15 -15.70
C ALA A 143 6.98 5.30 -16.61
N ALA A 144 6.42 4.24 -17.21
CA ALA A 144 7.15 3.37 -18.13
C ALA A 144 7.75 4.14 -19.32
N GLN A 145 7.07 5.20 -19.79
CA GLN A 145 7.54 6.01 -20.90
C GLN A 145 8.61 7.04 -20.50
N LEU A 146 8.53 7.55 -19.26
CA LEU A 146 9.47 8.54 -18.74
C LEU A 146 10.72 7.92 -18.09
N GLY A 147 10.70 6.62 -17.77
CA GLY A 147 11.76 5.99 -16.96
C GLY A 147 11.82 6.56 -15.54
N ARG A 148 10.69 7.04 -15.03
CA ARG A 148 10.51 7.61 -13.68
C ARG A 148 9.52 6.74 -12.92
N SER A 149 9.44 6.87 -11.59
CA SER A 149 8.46 6.13 -10.81
C SER A 149 7.03 6.68 -10.99
N GLY A 150 6.02 5.81 -10.87
CA GLY A 150 4.62 6.19 -11.00
C GLY A 150 4.19 7.22 -9.95
N LEU A 151 4.70 7.10 -8.72
CA LEU A 151 4.51 8.10 -7.68
C LEU A 151 5.17 9.43 -8.06
N GLY A 152 6.38 9.39 -8.63
CA GLY A 152 7.08 10.58 -9.11
C GLY A 152 6.27 11.34 -10.14
N CYS A 153 5.81 10.68 -11.20
CA CYS A 153 4.98 11.29 -12.25
C CYS A 153 3.70 11.91 -11.68
N ARG A 154 3.00 11.19 -10.79
CA ARG A 154 1.78 11.69 -10.16
C ARG A 154 2.03 12.91 -9.28
N ASN A 155 3.12 12.91 -8.53
CA ASN A 155 3.47 14.02 -7.64
C ASN A 155 3.86 15.26 -8.43
N ARG A 156 4.55 15.10 -9.57
CA ARG A 156 4.89 16.22 -10.46
C ARG A 156 3.66 16.85 -11.12
N TRP A 157 2.63 16.04 -11.40
CA TRP A 157 1.39 16.51 -12.03
C TRP A 157 0.48 17.32 -11.10
N ARG A 158 0.58 17.12 -9.78
CA ARG A 158 -0.27 17.78 -8.78
C ARG A 158 0.28 19.14 -8.41
#